data_AF-L9X4W4-F1
#
_entry.id   AF-L9X4W4-F1
#
_cell.length_a   1.000
_cell.length_b   1.000
_cell.length_c   1.000
_cell.angle_alpha   90.00
_cell.angle_beta   90.00
_cell.angle_gamma   90.00
#
_symmetry.space_group_name_H-M   'P 1'
#
loop_
_entity.id
_entity.type
_entity.pdbx_description
1 polymer ?
#
loop_
_entity_poly.entity_id
_entity_poly.type
_entity_poly.pdbx_seq_one_letter_code
_entity_poly.pdbx_strand_id
1 'polypeptide(L)'
;MSTDDRYGFGRRLPDLPFLEHPLLGDRRRPTTIALAYLGVLVGLFALSYAGTTVTVGGSTLDTVTARFDTVSTYLIALATATIAIVPFVYAAWNGGPVLAAAMPLVPVALGDLAAGQYVLRTDTAIALTVAGSAAALALYATDVRRTGTLWPPRGAAIDTDRLLVVTVTVVVTAVGVGQFVAGAPPRSLEWYAPFSALWLVPTAVVGAYWVQTLRASVASRTDRERADSEP
;
A
#
# COMPACT_ATOMS: atom_id res chain seq x y z
N MET A 1 -8.18 39.99 31.55
CA MET A 1 -8.71 38.67 31.94
C MET A 1 -7.85 37.64 31.25
N SER A 2 -6.95 37.00 32.00
CA SER A 2 -5.93 36.07 31.53
C SER A 2 -6.55 34.68 31.47
N THR A 3 -6.57 34.06 30.29
CA THR A 3 -6.89 32.64 30.14
C THR A 3 -5.62 31.91 29.75
N ASP A 4 -5.05 31.26 30.77
CA ASP A 4 -4.07 30.20 30.68
C ASP A 4 -4.67 29.04 29.87
N ASP A 5 -4.16 28.83 28.66
CA ASP A 5 -4.39 27.63 27.88
C ASP A 5 -3.07 27.26 27.21
N ARG A 6 -2.37 26.25 27.75
CA ARG A 6 -1.44 25.35 27.03
C ARG A 6 -0.81 24.31 27.95
N TYR A 7 -1.63 23.48 28.59
CA TYR A 7 -1.18 22.12 28.96
C TYR A 7 -1.26 21.21 27.74
N GLY A 8 -0.40 21.47 26.76
CA GLY A 8 -0.13 20.53 25.69
C GLY A 8 1.00 19.62 26.11
N PHE A 9 0.70 18.38 26.50
CA PHE A 9 1.66 17.27 26.54
C PHE A 9 2.17 16.97 25.11
N GLY A 10 2.92 17.92 24.56
CA GLY A 10 3.53 17.86 23.25
C GLY A 10 4.94 17.35 23.38
N ARG A 11 5.10 16.02 23.49
CA ARG A 11 6.32 15.39 22.97
C ARG A 11 6.31 15.70 21.47
N ARG A 12 6.97 16.79 21.07
CA ARG A 12 7.31 17.03 19.67
C ARG A 12 8.21 15.87 19.27
N LEU A 13 7.62 14.87 18.62
CA LEU A 13 8.39 13.88 17.86
C LEU A 13 9.33 14.68 16.96
N PRO A 14 10.63 14.31 16.87
CA PRO A 14 11.59 15.05 16.06
C PRO A 14 11.02 15.32 14.67
N ASP A 15 11.30 16.50 14.12
CA ASP A 15 10.96 16.85 12.74
C ASP A 15 11.75 15.94 11.82
N LEU A 16 11.11 14.83 11.46
CA LEU A 16 11.59 13.86 10.50
C LEU A 16 11.04 14.29 9.13
N PRO A 17 11.84 14.97 8.29
CA PRO A 17 11.36 15.56 7.04
C PRO A 17 10.80 14.52 6.05
N PHE A 18 11.18 13.25 6.21
CA PHE A 18 10.64 12.18 5.37
C PHE A 18 9.13 11.91 5.61
N LEU A 19 8.58 12.25 6.78
CA LEU A 19 7.17 11.99 7.11
C LEU A 19 6.18 12.88 6.33
N GLU A 20 6.68 13.95 5.70
CA GLU A 20 5.89 14.89 4.90
C GLU A 20 6.02 14.62 3.40
N HIS A 21 6.62 13.49 3.01
CA HIS A 21 6.78 13.16 1.60
C HIS A 21 5.43 12.81 0.94
N PRO A 22 5.09 13.42 -0.21
CA PRO A 22 3.90 13.14 -1.01
C PRO A 22 3.62 11.65 -1.32
N LEU A 23 4.66 10.82 -1.29
CA LEU A 23 4.59 9.39 -1.58
C LEU A 23 4.19 8.56 -0.36
N LEU A 24 4.49 9.06 0.84
CA LEU A 24 4.10 8.44 2.10
C LEU A 24 2.72 8.88 2.54
N GLY A 25 2.32 10.13 2.27
CA GLY A 25 0.96 10.61 2.49
C GLY A 25 0.88 12.12 2.61
N ASP A 26 -0.33 12.67 2.49
CA ASP A 26 -0.55 14.12 2.47
C ASP A 26 -0.51 14.75 3.86
N ARG A 27 -0.80 13.99 4.93
CA ARG A 27 -0.84 14.47 6.31
C ARG A 27 0.11 13.67 7.20
N ARG A 28 0.91 14.38 8.01
CA ARG A 28 1.89 13.79 8.92
C ARG A 28 1.27 12.84 9.96
N ARG A 29 0.17 13.25 10.61
CA ARG A 29 -0.44 12.45 11.70
C ARG A 29 -0.92 11.05 11.23
N PRO A 30 -1.71 10.92 10.15
CA PRO A 30 -2.07 9.60 9.61
C PRO A 30 -0.85 8.79 9.14
N THR A 31 0.16 9.41 8.53
CA THR A 31 1.42 8.74 8.15
C THR A 31 2.13 8.16 9.37
N THR A 32 2.26 8.93 10.44
CA THR A 32 2.88 8.47 11.70
C THR A 32 2.08 7.33 12.33
N ILE A 33 0.75 7.40 12.32
CA ILE A 33 -0.12 6.32 12.84
C ILE A 33 0.08 5.05 12.01
N ALA A 34 0.12 5.15 10.68
CA ALA A 34 0.36 4.03 9.80
C ALA A 34 1.74 3.38 10.03
N LEU A 35 2.79 4.18 10.17
CA LEU A 35 4.13 3.67 10.47
C LEU A 35 4.22 3.04 11.87
N ALA A 36 3.60 3.66 12.87
CA ALA A 36 3.53 3.10 14.22
C ALA A 36 2.77 1.77 14.22
N TYR A 37 1.67 1.69 13.48
CA TYR A 37 0.89 0.46 13.28
C TYR A 37 1.75 -0.65 12.66
N LEU A 38 2.49 -0.35 11.58
CA LEU A 38 3.42 -1.31 10.97
C LEU A 38 4.53 -1.72 11.93
N GLY A 39 5.09 -0.79 12.71
CA GLY A 39 6.09 -1.09 13.72
C GLY A 39 5.57 -2.03 14.81
N VAL A 40 4.34 -1.82 15.28
CA VAL A 40 3.66 -2.72 16.22
C VAL A 40 3.43 -4.08 15.59
N LEU A 41 2.97 -4.15 14.34
CA LEU A 41 2.76 -5.40 13.63
C LEU A 41 4.07 -6.21 13.50
N VAL A 42 5.16 -5.56 13.09
CA VAL A 42 6.50 -6.18 13.01
C VAL A 42 6.95 -6.66 14.39
N GLY A 43 6.77 -5.85 15.43
CA GLY A 43 7.13 -6.22 16.80
C GLY A 43 6.35 -7.42 17.33
N LEU A 44 5.03 -7.46 17.07
CA LEU A 44 4.17 -8.60 17.41
C LEU A 44 4.59 -9.86 16.67
N PHE A 45 4.90 -9.75 15.38
CA PHE A 45 5.40 -10.87 14.59
C PHE A 45 6.74 -11.38 15.13
N ALA A 46 7.70 -10.48 15.39
CA ALA A 46 9.01 -10.85 15.94
C ALA A 46 8.89 -11.52 17.32
N LEU A 47 7.98 -11.02 18.18
CA LEU A 47 7.71 -11.62 19.48
C LEU A 47 7.06 -13.01 19.35
N SER A 48 6.11 -13.16 18.44
CA SER A 48 5.46 -14.43 18.15
C SER A 48 6.45 -15.46 17.60
N TYR A 49 7.30 -15.05 16.65
CA TYR A 49 8.37 -15.88 16.09
C TYR A 49 9.43 -16.24 17.13
N ALA A 50 9.88 -15.29 17.95
CA ALA A 50 10.79 -15.59 19.05
C ALA A 50 10.17 -16.65 19.97
N GLY A 51 8.90 -16.48 20.35
CA GLY A 51 8.17 -17.42 21.19
C GLY A 51 8.07 -18.84 20.64
N THR A 52 8.03 -19.03 19.32
CA THR A 52 8.04 -20.37 18.70
C THR A 52 9.43 -21.01 18.63
N THR A 53 10.49 -20.21 18.74
CA THR A 53 11.89 -20.69 18.72
C THR A 53 12.48 -20.97 20.10
N VAL A 54 11.85 -20.49 21.18
CA VAL A 54 12.31 -20.76 22.56
C VAL A 54 11.98 -22.19 22.96
N THR A 55 13.01 -22.98 23.24
CA THR A 55 12.89 -24.32 23.85
C THR A 55 13.09 -24.19 25.36
N VAL A 56 12.23 -24.85 26.16
CA VAL A 56 12.40 -24.94 27.61
C VAL A 56 12.59 -26.42 27.95
N GLY A 57 13.82 -26.79 28.33
CA GLY A 57 14.16 -28.18 28.64
C GLY A 57 14.38 -29.10 27.43
N GLY A 58 14.69 -28.55 26.26
CA GLY A 58 14.96 -29.32 25.04
C GLY A 58 13.72 -29.74 24.26
N SER A 59 12.53 -29.54 24.82
CA SER A 59 11.25 -29.57 24.12
C SER A 59 10.87 -28.17 23.66
N THR A 60 10.47 -28.03 22.39
CA THR A 60 9.70 -26.87 21.93
C THR A 60 8.44 -26.79 22.79
N LEU A 61 8.11 -25.60 23.31
CA LEU A 61 6.83 -25.40 24.00
C LEU A 61 5.71 -25.89 23.08
N ASP A 62 4.99 -26.92 23.53
CA ASP A 62 3.91 -27.52 22.76
C ASP A 62 2.91 -26.43 22.35
N THR A 63 2.77 -26.22 21.04
CA THR A 63 1.90 -25.21 20.40
C THR A 63 0.40 -25.50 20.61
N VAL A 64 0.05 -26.38 21.55
CA VAL A 64 -1.27 -27.00 21.76
C VAL A 64 -1.96 -26.46 23.02
N THR A 65 -1.62 -25.25 23.48
CA THR A 65 -2.41 -24.56 24.51
C THR A 65 -3.43 -23.63 23.83
N ALA A 66 -4.70 -23.69 24.25
CA ALA A 66 -5.79 -22.87 23.68
C ALA A 66 -5.50 -21.35 23.64
N ARG A 67 -4.63 -20.87 24.54
CA ARG A 67 -4.17 -19.47 24.57
C ARG A 67 -3.24 -19.14 23.39
N PHE A 68 -2.35 -20.05 23.00
CA PHE A 68 -1.47 -19.88 21.85
C PHE A 68 -2.29 -19.88 20.53
N ASP A 69 -3.30 -20.74 20.46
CA ASP A 69 -4.22 -20.82 19.32
C ASP A 69 -5.07 -19.54 19.18
N THR A 70 -5.51 -18.98 20.31
CA THR A 70 -6.23 -17.69 20.35
C THR A 70 -5.34 -16.52 19.89
N VAL A 71 -4.10 -16.42 20.37
CA VAL A 71 -3.15 -15.36 19.96
C VAL A 71 -2.82 -15.47 18.48
N SER A 72 -2.58 -16.69 17.99
CA SER A 72 -2.30 -16.94 16.57
C SER A 72 -3.49 -16.54 15.70
N THR A 73 -4.72 -16.84 16.13
CA THR A 73 -5.95 -16.42 15.44
C THR A 73 -6.04 -14.90 15.31
N TYR A 74 -5.78 -14.15 16.39
CA TYR A 74 -5.78 -12.69 16.34
C TYR A 74 -4.68 -12.12 15.44
N LEU A 75 -3.48 -12.71 15.45
CA LEU A 75 -2.39 -12.30 14.56
C LEU A 75 -2.74 -12.58 13.09
N ILE A 76 -3.35 -13.73 12.79
CA ILE A 76 -3.83 -14.06 11.44
C ILE A 76 -4.92 -13.07 11.00
N ALA A 77 -5.89 -12.77 11.87
CA ALA A 77 -6.94 -11.81 11.58
C ALA A 77 -6.37 -10.40 11.34
N LEU A 78 -5.40 -9.97 12.15
CA LEU A 78 -4.71 -8.69 11.99
C LEU A 78 -3.90 -8.64 10.70
N ALA A 79 -3.15 -9.70 10.37
CA ALA A 79 -2.41 -9.82 9.12
C ALA A 79 -3.35 -9.78 7.91
N THR A 80 -4.47 -10.52 7.97
CA THR A 80 -5.51 -10.53 6.93
C THR A 80 -6.10 -9.13 6.72
N ALA A 81 -6.43 -8.43 7.81
CA ALA A 81 -6.90 -7.05 7.73
C ALA A 81 -5.84 -6.10 7.15
N THR A 82 -4.56 -6.29 7.52
CA THR A 82 -3.41 -5.54 6.98
C THR A 82 -3.23 -5.76 5.49
N ILE A 83 -3.48 -6.99 5.01
CA ILE A 83 -3.37 -7.32 3.60
C ILE A 83 -4.56 -6.77 2.83
N ALA A 84 -5.80 -6.95 3.33
CA ALA A 84 -7.00 -6.76 2.51
C ALA A 84 -7.73 -5.43 2.71
N ILE A 85 -7.61 -4.77 3.87
CA ILE A 85 -8.48 -3.63 4.25
C ILE A 85 -7.67 -2.38 4.53
N VAL A 86 -6.69 -2.46 5.44
CA VAL A 86 -5.88 -1.33 5.90
C VAL A 86 -5.23 -0.54 4.75
N PRO A 87 -4.70 -1.17 3.68
CA PRO A 87 -4.06 -0.46 2.57
C PRO A 87 -5.02 0.48 1.84
N PHE A 88 -6.27 0.03 1.62
CA PHE A 88 -7.30 0.83 0.96
C PHE A 88 -7.82 1.95 1.86
N VAL A 89 -7.98 1.68 3.16
CA VAL A 89 -8.34 2.71 4.15
C VAL A 89 -7.27 3.79 4.18
N TYR A 90 -5.99 3.40 4.22
CA TYR A 90 -4.88 4.34 4.20
C TYR A 90 -4.81 5.14 2.90
N ALA A 91 -4.94 4.47 1.75
CA ALA A 91 -4.98 5.10 0.44
C ALA A 91 -6.10 6.16 0.34
N ALA A 92 -7.31 5.81 0.74
CA ALA A 92 -8.46 6.70 0.73
C ALA A 92 -8.33 7.85 1.74
N TRP A 93 -7.70 7.61 2.89
CA TRP A 93 -7.59 8.61 3.96
C TRP A 93 -6.43 9.58 3.76
N ASN A 94 -5.25 9.09 3.39
CA ASN A 94 -4.00 9.87 3.40
C ASN A 94 -3.26 9.90 2.05
N GLY A 95 -3.64 9.08 1.07
CA GLY A 95 -3.15 9.23 -0.31
C GLY A 95 -1.70 8.89 -0.60
N GLY A 96 -0.99 8.23 0.32
CA GLY A 96 0.41 7.85 0.11
C GLY A 96 0.56 6.55 -0.67
N PRO A 97 0.89 6.58 -1.98
CA PRO A 97 0.93 5.38 -2.82
C PRO A 97 1.98 4.36 -2.37
N VAL A 98 3.15 4.82 -1.90
CA VAL A 98 4.24 3.93 -1.47
C VAL A 98 3.86 3.21 -0.18
N LEU A 99 3.36 3.96 0.81
CA LEU A 99 3.01 3.34 2.09
C LEU A 99 1.78 2.44 1.96
N ALA A 100 0.80 2.82 1.14
CA ALA A 100 -0.34 1.97 0.79
C ALA A 100 0.09 0.67 0.12
N ALA A 101 1.04 0.73 -0.83
CA ALA A 101 1.60 -0.47 -1.47
C ALA A 101 2.43 -1.34 -0.52
N ALA A 102 3.15 -0.72 0.42
CA ALA A 102 4.02 -1.45 1.35
C ALA A 102 3.22 -2.24 2.39
N MET A 103 2.11 -1.68 2.90
CA MET A 103 1.29 -2.28 3.96
C MET A 103 0.96 -3.77 3.75
N PRO A 104 0.38 -4.20 2.62
CA PRO A 104 0.04 -5.61 2.42
C PRO A 104 1.26 -6.50 2.23
N LEU A 105 2.41 -5.94 1.82
CA LEU A 105 3.64 -6.71 1.58
C LEU A 105 4.38 -7.04 2.88
N VAL A 106 4.27 -6.20 3.91
CA VAL A 106 4.95 -6.42 5.20
C VAL A 106 4.63 -7.78 5.84
N PRO A 107 3.35 -8.15 6.10
CA PRO A 107 3.06 -9.44 6.74
C PRO A 107 3.49 -10.63 5.89
N VAL A 108 3.40 -10.55 4.56
CA VAL A 108 3.84 -11.62 3.67
C VAL A 108 5.35 -11.76 3.67
N ALA A 109 6.09 -10.65 3.56
CA ALA A 109 7.55 -10.67 3.61
C ALA A 109 8.07 -11.23 4.93
N LEU A 110 7.43 -10.88 6.06
CA LEU A 110 7.76 -11.45 7.37
C LEU A 110 7.51 -12.96 7.42
N GLY A 111 6.36 -13.41 6.89
CA GLY A 111 6.03 -14.84 6.80
C GLY A 111 7.01 -15.63 5.92
N ASP A 112 7.34 -15.10 4.74
CA ASP A 112 8.28 -15.70 3.79
C ASP A 112 9.70 -15.80 4.39
N LEU A 113 10.16 -14.73 5.06
CA LEU A 113 11.43 -14.72 5.79
C LEU A 113 11.46 -15.75 6.92
N ALA A 114 10.38 -15.83 7.72
CA ALA A 114 10.28 -16.80 8.82
C ALA A 114 10.24 -18.26 8.32
N ALA A 115 9.63 -18.50 7.17
CA ALA A 115 9.58 -19.82 6.53
C ALA A 115 10.89 -20.18 5.79
N GLY A 116 11.81 -19.23 5.61
CA GLY A 116 13.01 -19.41 4.78
C GLY A 116 12.68 -19.68 3.31
N GLN A 117 11.51 -19.26 2.84
CA GLN A 117 11.04 -19.48 1.48
C GLN A 117 10.92 -18.15 0.74
N TYR A 118 11.53 -18.07 -0.44
CA TYR A 118 11.46 -16.91 -1.34
C TYR A 118 10.61 -17.20 -2.58
N VAL A 119 9.66 -18.11 -2.47
CA VAL A 119 8.81 -18.55 -3.58
C VAL A 119 7.57 -17.67 -3.63
N LEU A 120 7.19 -17.20 -4.81
CA LEU A 120 5.93 -16.49 -5.01
C LEU A 120 4.75 -17.45 -4.75
N ARG A 121 4.05 -17.27 -3.62
CA ARG A 121 2.88 -18.06 -3.25
C ARG A 121 1.60 -17.27 -3.50
N THR A 122 0.46 -17.93 -3.29
CA THR A 122 -0.86 -17.30 -3.39
C THR A 122 -0.95 -16.04 -2.54
N ASP A 123 -0.41 -16.06 -1.32
CA ASP A 123 -0.43 -14.90 -0.41
C ASP A 123 0.38 -13.72 -0.96
N THR A 124 1.54 -13.99 -1.55
CA THR A 124 2.37 -12.97 -2.23
C THR A 124 1.64 -12.39 -3.43
N ALA A 125 0.97 -13.21 -4.24
CA ALA A 125 0.19 -12.74 -5.38
C ALA A 125 -0.99 -11.87 -4.95
N ILE A 126 -1.70 -12.25 -3.87
CA ILE A 126 -2.78 -11.45 -3.27
C ILE A 126 -2.23 -10.11 -2.77
N ALA A 127 -1.15 -10.13 -1.98
CA ALA A 127 -0.55 -8.93 -1.42
C ALA A 127 -0.03 -7.97 -2.49
N LEU A 128 0.60 -8.49 -3.56
CA LEU A 128 1.03 -7.70 -4.72
C LEU A 128 -0.18 -7.06 -5.42
N THR A 129 -1.25 -7.81 -5.63
CA THR A 129 -2.47 -7.32 -6.27
C THR A 129 -3.07 -6.18 -5.44
N VAL A 130 -3.21 -6.38 -4.12
CA VAL A 130 -3.71 -5.33 -3.22
C VAL A 130 -2.77 -4.13 -3.20
N ALA A 131 -1.45 -4.34 -3.20
CA ALA A 131 -0.46 -3.27 -3.22
C ALA A 131 -0.64 -2.35 -4.45
N GLY A 132 -0.76 -2.95 -5.65
CA GLY A 132 -0.99 -2.22 -6.88
C GLY A 132 -2.31 -1.45 -6.87
N SER A 133 -3.39 -2.09 -6.43
CA SER A 133 -4.71 -1.46 -6.34
C SER A 133 -4.78 -0.34 -5.30
N ALA A 134 -4.14 -0.52 -4.13
CA ALA A 134 -4.11 0.49 -3.08
C ALA A 134 -3.24 1.70 -3.48
N ALA A 135 -2.11 1.47 -4.16
CA ALA A 135 -1.29 2.56 -4.72
C ALA A 135 -2.06 3.39 -5.76
N ALA A 136 -2.76 2.72 -6.67
CA ALA A 136 -3.60 3.38 -7.65
C ALA A 136 -4.75 4.16 -7.01
N LEU A 137 -5.43 3.56 -6.01
CA LEU A 137 -6.46 4.25 -5.24
C LEU A 137 -5.90 5.47 -4.51
N ALA A 138 -4.68 5.40 -3.97
CA ALA A 138 -4.05 6.50 -3.26
C ALA A 138 -3.82 7.72 -4.17
N LEU A 139 -3.36 7.48 -5.41
CA LEU A 139 -3.25 8.52 -6.43
C LEU A 139 -4.62 9.15 -6.74
N TYR A 140 -5.61 8.31 -7.07
CA TYR A 140 -6.96 8.78 -7.41
C TYR A 140 -7.60 9.56 -6.25
N ALA A 141 -7.55 9.03 -5.03
CA ALA A 141 -8.13 9.67 -3.85
C ALA A 141 -7.45 11.02 -3.55
N THR A 142 -6.14 11.13 -3.76
CA THR A 142 -5.43 12.41 -3.59
C THR A 142 -5.93 13.44 -4.59
N ASP A 143 -6.07 13.07 -5.86
CA ASP A 143 -6.55 13.98 -6.87
C ASP A 143 -8.01 14.40 -6.64
N VAL A 144 -8.89 13.45 -6.30
CA VAL A 144 -10.28 13.78 -5.93
C VAL A 144 -10.32 14.79 -4.78
N ARG A 145 -9.44 14.66 -3.78
CA ARG A 145 -9.35 15.64 -2.67
C ARG A 145 -8.81 16.99 -3.12
N ARG A 146 -7.89 17.03 -4.10
CA ARG A 146 -7.29 18.26 -4.63
C ARG A 146 -8.24 19.02 -5.55
N THR A 147 -8.96 18.31 -6.42
CA THR A 147 -9.81 18.91 -7.45
C THR A 147 -11.27 19.02 -7.03
N GLY A 148 -11.71 18.24 -6.04
CA GLY A 148 -13.11 18.14 -5.63
C GLY A 148 -13.98 17.36 -6.62
N THR A 149 -13.39 16.73 -7.64
CA THR A 149 -14.11 16.05 -8.72
C THR A 149 -13.77 14.56 -8.78
N LEU A 150 -14.78 13.71 -8.97
CA LEU A 150 -14.59 12.27 -9.25
C LEU A 150 -14.04 12.01 -10.65
N TRP A 151 -14.17 12.99 -11.54
CA TRP A 151 -13.61 12.90 -12.88
C TRP A 151 -12.11 13.21 -12.83
N PRO A 152 -11.28 12.38 -13.50
CA PRO A 152 -9.85 12.64 -13.56
C PRO A 152 -9.60 13.99 -14.24
N PRO A 153 -8.66 14.80 -13.73
CA PRO A 153 -8.57 16.22 -14.05
C PRO A 153 -8.25 16.48 -15.52
N ARG A 154 -9.11 17.25 -16.21
CA ARG A 154 -8.81 17.79 -17.53
C ARG A 154 -7.84 18.96 -17.38
N GLY A 155 -6.56 18.73 -17.66
CA GLY A 155 -5.55 19.79 -17.76
C GLY A 155 -5.00 20.35 -16.45
N ALA A 156 -5.41 19.83 -15.28
CA ALA A 156 -4.65 20.11 -14.05
C ALA A 156 -3.31 19.36 -14.11
N ALA A 157 -2.25 19.95 -13.56
CA ALA A 157 -0.94 19.33 -13.49
C ALA A 157 -1.03 18.02 -12.70
N ILE A 158 -1.14 16.90 -13.41
CA ILE A 158 -1.05 15.56 -12.84
C ILE A 158 0.33 15.46 -12.20
N ASP A 159 0.36 15.04 -10.93
CA ASP A 159 1.59 14.82 -10.18
C ASP A 159 2.36 13.66 -10.84
N THR A 160 3.29 14.02 -11.73
CA THR A 160 3.95 13.08 -12.65
C THR A 160 4.79 12.07 -11.87
N ASP A 161 5.41 12.50 -10.77
CA ASP A 161 6.20 11.63 -9.90
C ASP A 161 5.31 10.55 -9.26
N ARG A 162 4.14 10.95 -8.72
CA ARG A 162 3.17 9.98 -8.17
C ARG A 162 2.65 9.02 -9.25
N LEU A 163 2.33 9.52 -10.44
CA LEU A 163 1.87 8.69 -11.55
C LEU A 163 2.94 7.67 -11.96
N LEU A 164 4.21 8.08 -12.06
CA LEU A 164 5.32 7.18 -12.38
C LEU A 164 5.51 6.10 -11.31
N VAL A 165 5.52 6.47 -10.03
CA VAL A 165 5.66 5.52 -8.92
C VAL A 165 4.52 4.49 -8.90
N VAL A 166 3.28 4.95 -9.09
CA VAL A 166 2.12 4.04 -9.18
C VAL A 166 2.24 3.15 -10.41
N THR A 167 2.63 3.69 -11.56
CA THR A 167 2.82 2.91 -12.80
C THR A 167 3.87 1.82 -12.60
N VAL A 168 5.04 2.16 -12.04
CA VAL A 168 6.10 1.19 -11.73
C VAL A 168 5.60 0.12 -10.77
N THR A 169 4.93 0.52 -9.69
CA THR A 169 4.34 -0.41 -8.71
C THR A 169 3.37 -1.38 -9.40
N VAL A 170 2.46 -0.88 -10.23
CA VAL A 170 1.47 -1.70 -10.96
C VAL A 170 2.14 -2.64 -11.95
N VAL A 171 3.19 -2.20 -12.66
CA VAL A 171 3.95 -3.05 -13.59
C VAL A 171 4.68 -4.16 -12.83
N VAL A 172 5.36 -3.84 -11.73
CA VAL A 172 6.05 -4.84 -10.88
C VAL A 172 5.06 -5.86 -10.35
N THR A 173 3.90 -5.40 -9.84
CA THR A 173 2.79 -6.28 -9.44
C THR A 173 2.33 -7.17 -10.60
N ALA A 174 2.16 -6.61 -11.80
CA ALA A 174 1.65 -7.35 -12.96
C ALA A 174 2.61 -8.45 -13.41
N VAL A 175 3.91 -8.14 -13.44
CA VAL A 175 4.95 -9.11 -13.75
C VAL A 175 5.00 -10.21 -12.68
N GLY A 176 4.99 -9.83 -11.39
CA GLY A 176 5.02 -10.79 -10.28
C GLY A 176 3.81 -11.73 -10.29
N VAL A 177 2.60 -11.17 -10.38
CA VAL A 177 1.36 -11.96 -10.46
C VAL A 177 1.31 -12.77 -11.75
N GLY A 178 1.79 -12.25 -12.87
CA GLY A 178 1.88 -12.98 -14.13
C GLY A 178 2.76 -14.22 -14.03
N GLN A 179 3.91 -14.12 -13.34
CA GLN A 179 4.78 -15.28 -13.05
C GLN A 179 4.07 -16.30 -12.16
N PHE A 180 3.33 -15.86 -11.14
CA PHE A 180 2.51 -16.75 -10.31
C PHE A 180 1.46 -17.47 -11.14
N VAL A 181 0.67 -16.75 -11.95
CA VAL A 181 -0.41 -17.34 -12.75
C VAL A 181 0.14 -18.34 -13.77
N ALA A 182 1.30 -18.08 -14.35
CA ALA A 182 1.94 -18.98 -15.32
C ALA A 182 2.47 -20.29 -14.69
N GLY A 183 2.87 -20.27 -13.40
CA GLY A 183 3.49 -21.41 -12.73
C GLY A 183 2.63 -22.08 -11.65
N ALA A 184 1.51 -21.49 -11.25
CA ALA A 184 0.71 -21.97 -10.13
C ALA A 184 -0.18 -23.18 -10.48
N PRO A 185 -0.34 -24.15 -9.55
CA PRO A 185 -1.34 -25.19 -9.69
C PRO A 185 -2.77 -24.63 -9.77
N PRO A 186 -3.72 -25.31 -10.44
CA PRO A 186 -5.11 -24.83 -10.59
C PRO A 186 -5.79 -24.47 -9.26
N ARG A 187 -5.57 -25.27 -8.22
CA ARG A 187 -6.11 -25.02 -6.87
C ARG A 187 -5.68 -23.67 -6.31
N SER A 188 -4.44 -23.25 -6.56
CA SER A 188 -3.93 -21.94 -6.09
C SER A 188 -4.58 -20.78 -6.84
N LEU A 189 -4.94 -20.98 -8.12
CA LEU A 189 -5.65 -19.98 -8.93
C LEU A 189 -7.09 -19.78 -8.47
N GLU A 190 -7.78 -20.85 -8.05
CA GLU A 190 -9.13 -20.77 -7.49
C GLU A 190 -9.18 -19.88 -6.23
N TRP A 191 -8.19 -20.01 -5.34
CA TRP A 191 -8.06 -19.16 -4.15
C TRP A 191 -7.70 -17.71 -4.48
N TYR A 192 -6.96 -17.49 -5.57
CA TYR A 192 -6.60 -16.14 -6.03
C TYR A 192 -7.75 -15.44 -6.77
N ALA A 193 -8.64 -16.18 -7.41
CA ALA A 193 -9.67 -15.65 -8.30
C ALA A 193 -10.49 -14.48 -7.73
N PRO A 194 -10.94 -14.47 -6.46
CA PRO A 194 -11.67 -13.33 -5.90
C PRO A 194 -10.87 -12.02 -5.90
N PHE A 195 -9.55 -12.10 -5.71
CA PHE A 195 -8.67 -10.94 -5.67
C PHE A 195 -8.31 -10.44 -7.07
N SER A 196 -8.45 -11.26 -8.10
CA SER A 196 -8.18 -10.85 -9.48
C SER A 196 -9.06 -9.68 -9.93
N ALA A 197 -10.27 -9.54 -9.39
CA ALA A 197 -11.16 -8.41 -9.67
C ALA A 197 -10.55 -7.05 -9.27
N LEU A 198 -9.63 -7.04 -8.30
CA LEU A 198 -8.93 -5.83 -7.88
C LEU A 198 -8.05 -5.23 -8.97
N TRP A 199 -7.69 -6.00 -10.01
CA TRP A 199 -6.95 -5.51 -11.19
C TRP A 199 -7.69 -4.43 -11.97
N LEU A 200 -9.02 -4.37 -11.85
CA LEU A 200 -9.82 -3.31 -12.47
C LEU A 200 -9.40 -1.93 -11.96
N VAL A 201 -9.06 -1.80 -10.67
CA VAL A 201 -8.68 -0.53 -10.05
C VAL A 201 -7.39 0.05 -10.63
N PRO A 202 -6.22 -0.62 -10.56
CA PRO A 202 -4.98 -0.08 -11.08
C PRO A 202 -5.03 0.09 -12.60
N THR A 203 -5.70 -0.83 -13.33
CA THR A 203 -5.83 -0.72 -14.80
C THR A 203 -6.65 0.50 -15.19
N ALA A 204 -7.81 0.73 -14.55
CA ALA A 204 -8.66 1.87 -14.85
C ALA A 204 -7.99 3.21 -14.48
N VAL A 205 -7.38 3.29 -13.29
CA VAL A 205 -6.72 4.52 -12.83
C VAL A 205 -5.50 4.83 -13.69
N VAL A 206 -4.53 3.91 -13.79
CA VAL A 206 -3.30 4.17 -14.57
C VAL A 206 -3.62 4.44 -16.03
N GLY A 207 -4.54 3.66 -16.64
CA GLY A 207 -4.98 3.87 -18.01
C GLY A 207 -5.63 5.24 -18.23
N ALA A 208 -6.57 5.63 -17.37
CA ALA A 208 -7.24 6.94 -17.48
C ALA A 208 -6.24 8.10 -17.35
N TYR A 209 -5.31 8.02 -16.41
CA TYR A 209 -4.31 9.06 -16.16
C TYR A 209 -3.32 9.21 -17.31
N TRP A 210 -2.83 8.11 -17.88
CA TRP A 210 -1.96 8.18 -19.05
C TRP A 210 -2.68 8.70 -20.28
N VAL A 211 -3.93 8.29 -20.52
CA VAL A 211 -4.75 8.85 -21.62
C VAL A 211 -4.91 10.37 -21.47
N GLN A 212 -5.12 10.88 -20.25
CA GLN A 212 -5.22 12.31 -20.01
C GLN A 212 -3.88 13.03 -20.20
N THR A 213 -2.80 12.46 -19.70
CA THR A 213 -1.43 12.99 -19.87
C THR A 213 -1.08 13.11 -21.35
N LEU A 214 -1.38 12.07 -22.15
CA LEU A 214 -1.19 12.08 -23.59
C LEU A 214 -2.04 13.14 -24.28
N ARG A 215 -3.34 13.25 -23.95
CA ARG A 215 -4.23 14.28 -24.52
C ARG A 215 -3.74 15.70 -24.21
N ALA A 216 -3.30 15.96 -22.98
CA ALA A 216 -2.74 17.26 -22.59
C ALA A 216 -1.43 17.57 -23.33
N SER A 217 -0.56 16.56 -23.51
CA SER A 217 0.69 16.71 -24.27
C SER A 217 0.46 17.00 -25.76
N VAL A 218 -0.61 16.44 -26.36
CA VAL A 218 -0.98 16.72 -27.75
C VAL A 218 -1.56 18.14 -27.89
N ALA A 219 -2.49 18.52 -27.02
CA ALA A 219 -3.10 19.86 -27.05
C ALA A 219 -2.04 20.97 -26.91
N SER A 220 -1.12 20.83 -25.96
CA SER A 220 -0.03 21.80 -25.76
C SER A 220 0.95 21.90 -26.95
N ARG A 221 1.15 20.82 -27.71
CA ARG A 221 1.93 20.89 -28.96
C ARG A 221 1.20 21.67 -30.04
N THR A 222 -0.09 21.39 -30.23
CA THR A 222 -0.92 22.10 -31.22
C THR A 222 -1.03 23.60 -30.93
N ASP A 223 -1.18 23.98 -29.66
CA ASP A 223 -1.24 25.39 -29.26
C ASP A 223 0.10 26.10 -29.50
N ARG A 224 1.23 25.41 -29.27
CA ARG A 224 2.57 25.94 -29.53
C ARG A 224 2.84 26.13 -31.03
N GLU A 225 2.52 25.12 -31.84
CA GLU A 225 2.65 25.20 -33.30
C GLU A 225 1.79 26.34 -33.88
N ARG A 226 0.60 26.57 -33.32
CA ARG A 226 -0.26 27.69 -33.72
C ARG A 226 0.31 29.06 -33.34
N ALA A 227 0.84 29.19 -32.11
CA ALA A 227 1.49 30.42 -31.66
C ALA A 227 2.75 30.75 -32.48
N ASP A 228 3.51 29.74 -32.89
CA ASP A 228 4.70 29.91 -33.75
C ASP A 228 4.33 30.24 -35.21
N SER A 229 3.06 30.04 -35.61
CA SER A 229 2.54 30.26 -36.97
C SER A 229 1.79 31.59 -37.16
N GLU A 230 1.56 32.37 -36.09
CA GLU A 230 0.95 33.71 -36.14
C GLU A 230 2.06 34.79 -36.13
N PRO A 231 2.42 35.37 -37.30
CA PRO A 231 3.43 36.43 -37.42
C PRO A 231 2.94 37.81 -36.95
#